data_AF-G9PK79-F1
#
_entry.id   AF-G9PK79-F1
#
_cell.length_a   1.000
_cell.length_b   1.000
_cell.length_c   1.000
_cell.angle_alpha   90.00
_cell.angle_beta   90.00
_cell.angle_gamma   90.00
#
_symmetry.space_group_name_H-M   'P 1'
#
loop_
_entity.id
_entity.type
_entity.pdbx_description
1 polymer ?
#
loop_
_entity_poly.entity_id
_entity_poly.type
_entity_poly.pdbx_seq_one_letter_code
_entity_poly.pdbx_strand_id
1 'polypeptide(L)'
;MPTTDHSDHLTGPQPAAPVLPIAELFAADLLPPRVPQSRSLARTAQRRLDELAADSQLAHATDQARAFLAASAMGNVATLSALAESCYQTAPAGATYYHAILRAYGIKAARGIAQF
;
A
#
# COMPACT_ATOMS: atom_id res chain seq x y z
N MET A 1 84.84 2.83 9.13
CA MET A 1 85.83 1.86 8.59
C MET A 1 86.49 1.21 9.81
N PRO A 2 86.59 -0.13 9.96
CA PRO A 2 86.62 -1.20 8.92
C PRO A 2 85.57 -2.34 9.18
N THR A 3 85.07 -3.01 8.13
CA THR A 3 85.33 -4.39 7.66
C THR A 3 84.64 -5.55 8.42
N THR A 4 83.75 -6.23 7.68
CA THR A 4 83.54 -7.70 7.58
C THR A 4 84.00 -8.59 8.73
N ASP A 5 83.12 -9.49 9.21
CA ASP A 5 83.33 -10.91 8.93
C ASP A 5 82.05 -11.77 9.13
N HIS A 6 82.01 -12.80 8.31
CA HIS A 6 81.10 -13.93 8.21
C HIS A 6 81.24 -14.84 9.44
N SER A 7 80.14 -15.42 9.90
CA SER A 7 80.20 -16.64 10.71
C SER A 7 78.88 -17.40 10.57
N ASP A 8 78.95 -18.43 9.72
CA ASP A 8 78.05 -19.58 9.73
C ASP A 8 77.85 -20.10 11.15
N HIS A 9 76.61 -20.40 11.53
CA HIS A 9 76.37 -21.46 12.49
C HIS A 9 74.91 -21.96 12.47
N LEU A 10 74.82 -23.29 12.28
CA LEU A 10 73.84 -24.21 12.87
C LEU A 10 72.46 -24.34 12.22
N THR A 11 72.39 -25.31 11.31
CA THR A 11 71.37 -26.35 11.26
C THR A 11 70.71 -26.59 12.63
N GLY A 12 69.47 -26.14 12.76
CA GLY A 12 68.54 -26.53 13.81
C GLY A 12 67.41 -27.40 13.22
N PRO A 13 66.85 -28.35 13.98
CA PRO A 13 65.93 -29.35 13.45
C PRO A 13 64.58 -28.73 13.06
N GLN A 14 64.08 -29.18 11.91
CA GLN A 14 62.77 -28.87 11.35
C GLN A 14 61.63 -29.14 12.36
N PRO A 15 60.78 -28.17 12.70
CA PRO A 15 59.53 -28.44 13.40
C PRO A 15 58.53 -29.02 12.40
N ALA A 16 58.13 -30.26 12.62
CA ALA A 16 56.99 -30.85 11.92
C ALA A 16 55.75 -29.98 12.17
N ALA A 17 55.19 -29.40 11.11
CA ALA A 17 53.89 -28.75 11.18
C ALA A 17 52.84 -29.81 11.59
N PRO A 18 51.99 -29.55 12.59
CA PRO A 18 50.94 -30.48 12.97
C PRO A 18 49.96 -30.63 11.80
N VAL A 19 49.87 -31.84 11.26
CA VAL A 19 48.81 -32.23 10.33
C VAL A 19 47.50 -32.17 11.11
N LEU A 20 46.70 -31.13 10.87
CA LEU A 20 45.35 -31.04 11.41
C LEU A 20 44.54 -32.25 10.92
N PRO A 21 43.81 -32.96 11.81
CA PRO A 21 42.95 -34.05 11.39
C PRO A 21 41.89 -33.52 10.43
N ILE A 22 41.89 -34.05 9.21
CA ILE A 22 40.96 -33.73 8.12
C ILE A 22 39.48 -33.82 8.55
N ALA A 23 39.19 -34.53 9.65
CA ALA A 23 37.85 -34.66 10.22
C ALA A 23 37.20 -33.31 10.62
N GLU A 24 37.97 -32.27 10.97
CA GLU A 24 37.41 -30.97 11.36
C GLU A 24 37.02 -30.09 10.15
N LEU A 25 37.51 -30.41 8.95
CA LEU A 25 37.17 -29.67 7.73
C LEU A 25 35.78 -30.04 7.18
N PHE A 26 35.22 -31.18 7.57
CA PHE A 26 33.93 -31.67 7.08
C PHE A 26 32.75 -31.34 8.01
N ALA A 27 33.00 -30.78 9.20
CA ALA A 27 31.93 -30.36 10.12
C ALA A 27 31.23 -29.06 9.73
N ALA A 28 31.76 -28.33 8.72
CA ALA A 28 31.20 -27.07 8.26
C ALA A 28 29.91 -27.21 7.43
N ASP A 29 29.54 -28.42 7.01
CA ASP A 29 28.52 -28.64 5.96
C ASP A 29 27.16 -29.18 6.48
N LEU A 30 26.85 -29.03 7.77
CA LEU A 30 25.60 -29.52 8.37
C LEU A 30 24.64 -28.43 8.85
N LEU A 31 24.89 -27.17 8.51
CA LEU A 31 23.93 -26.10 8.78
C LEU A 31 22.98 -25.95 7.57
N PRO A 32 21.68 -26.26 7.72
CA PRO A 32 20.73 -26.07 6.62
C PRO A 32 20.78 -24.60 6.17
N PRO A 33 20.64 -24.29 4.87
CA PRO A 33 20.66 -22.93 4.39
C PRO A 33 19.56 -22.14 5.11
N ARG A 34 19.98 -21.25 6.02
CA ARG A 34 19.06 -20.38 6.75
C ARG A 34 18.53 -19.38 5.75
N VAL A 35 17.37 -19.66 5.17
CA VAL A 35 16.67 -18.73 4.27
C VAL A 35 16.63 -17.37 5.00
N PRO A 36 17.07 -16.26 4.37
CA PRO A 36 17.12 -14.98 5.07
C PRO A 36 15.68 -14.55 5.40
N GLN A 37 15.25 -14.86 6.62
CA GLN A 37 13.90 -14.60 7.13
C GLN A 37 13.52 -13.12 6.96
N SER A 38 14.51 -12.22 7.07
CA SER A 38 14.39 -10.79 6.77
C SER A 38 13.89 -10.51 5.35
N ARG A 39 14.36 -11.23 4.32
CA ARG A 39 13.98 -10.99 2.91
C ARG A 39 12.60 -11.54 2.56
N SER A 40 12.17 -12.63 3.20
CA SER A 40 10.78 -13.11 3.06
C SER A 40 9.83 -12.18 3.80
N LEU A 41 10.19 -11.72 4.99
CA LEU A 41 9.38 -10.76 5.77
C LEU A 41 9.26 -9.42 5.05
N ALA A 42 10.34 -8.88 4.50
CA ALA A 42 10.31 -7.65 3.71
C ALA A 42 9.40 -7.76 2.48
N ARG A 43 9.43 -8.90 1.77
CA ARG A 43 8.53 -9.15 0.64
C ARG A 43 7.06 -9.25 1.06
N THR A 44 6.80 -9.91 2.19
CA THR A 44 5.44 -9.97 2.76
C THR A 44 4.95 -8.59 3.18
N ALA A 45 5.78 -7.81 3.87
CA ALA A 45 5.46 -6.45 4.27
C ALA A 45 5.16 -5.56 3.06
N GLN A 46 6.00 -5.64 2.01
CA GLN A 46 5.78 -4.88 0.79
C GLN A 46 4.44 -5.24 0.12
N ARG A 47 4.12 -6.53 -0.01
CA ARG A 47 2.82 -6.95 -0.57
C ARG A 47 1.63 -6.40 0.22
N ARG A 48 1.73 -6.36 1.56
CA ARG A 48 0.67 -5.77 2.40
C ARG A 48 0.52 -4.27 2.20
N LEU A 49 1.64 -3.55 2.01
CA LEU A 49 1.61 -2.13 1.69
C LEU A 49 1.01 -1.89 0.30
N ASP A 50 1.34 -2.72 -0.68
CA ASP A 50 0.79 -2.63 -2.03
C ASP A 50 -0.72 -2.92 -2.04
N GLU A 51 -1.17 -3.96 -1.31
CA GLU A 51 -2.60 -4.26 -1.09
C GLU A 51 -3.33 -3.08 -0.44
N LEU A 52 -2.77 -2.52 0.65
CA LEU A 52 -3.35 -1.37 1.33
C LEU A 52 -3.39 -0.12 0.44
N ALA A 53 -2.35 0.10 -0.38
CA ALA A 53 -2.33 1.20 -1.33
C ALA A 53 -3.46 1.05 -2.36
N ALA A 54 -3.64 -0.16 -2.92
CA ALA A 54 -4.73 -0.44 -3.85
C ALA A 54 -6.11 -0.23 -3.21
N ASP A 55 -6.31 -0.73 -1.99
CA ASP A 55 -7.57 -0.55 -1.24
C ASP A 55 -7.84 0.94 -0.96
N SER A 56 -6.80 1.71 -0.60
CA SER A 56 -6.93 3.14 -0.34
C SER A 56 -7.29 3.94 -1.60
N GLN A 57 -6.71 3.57 -2.74
CA GLN A 57 -7.03 4.20 -4.03
C GLN A 57 -8.47 3.91 -4.44
N LEU A 58 -8.92 2.66 -4.25
CA LEU A 58 -10.30 2.28 -4.52
C LEU A 58 -11.27 3.06 -3.62
N ALA A 59 -11.02 3.08 -2.31
CA ALA A 59 -11.86 3.80 -1.35
C ALA A 59 -11.95 5.30 -1.67
N HIS A 60 -10.82 5.91 -2.04
CA HIS A 60 -10.76 7.31 -2.44
C HIS A 60 -11.56 7.57 -3.72
N ALA A 61 -11.40 6.74 -4.76
CA ALA A 61 -12.13 6.86 -6.00
C ALA A 61 -13.64 6.70 -5.80
N THR A 62 -14.07 5.75 -4.96
CA THR A 62 -15.48 5.57 -4.58
C THR A 62 -16.03 6.81 -3.87
N ASP A 63 -15.28 7.39 -2.94
CA ASP A 63 -15.71 8.58 -2.22
C ASP A 63 -15.81 9.82 -3.13
N GLN A 64 -14.84 10.01 -4.04
CA GLN A 64 -14.91 11.04 -5.06
C GLN A 64 -16.14 10.89 -5.97
N ALA A 65 -16.46 9.66 -6.39
CA ALA A 65 -17.65 9.39 -7.16
C ALA A 65 -18.93 9.71 -6.38
N ARG A 66 -19.01 9.32 -5.10
CA ARG A 66 -20.13 9.69 -4.21
C ARG A 66 -20.27 11.20 -4.08
N ALA A 67 -19.18 11.93 -3.89
CA ALA A 67 -19.19 13.39 -3.79
C ALA A 67 -19.66 14.05 -5.10
N PHE A 68 -19.19 13.57 -6.25
CA PHE A 68 -19.62 14.07 -7.57
C PHE A 68 -21.12 13.84 -7.79
N LEU A 69 -21.62 12.63 -7.49
CA LEU A 69 -23.04 12.32 -7.60
C LEU A 69 -23.90 13.18 -6.66
N ALA A 70 -23.42 13.44 -5.44
CA ALA A 70 -24.07 14.34 -4.50
C ALA A 70 -24.14 15.78 -5.04
N ALA A 71 -23.02 16.30 -5.56
CA ALA A 71 -22.97 17.64 -6.18
C ALA A 71 -23.93 17.74 -7.37
N SER A 72 -23.96 16.72 -8.25
CA SER A 72 -24.88 16.66 -9.38
C SER A 72 -26.35 16.61 -8.92
N ALA A 73 -26.67 15.79 -7.91
CA ALA A 73 -28.01 15.71 -7.34
C ALA A 73 -28.46 17.05 -6.74
N MET A 74 -27.59 17.76 -6.02
CA MET A 74 -27.88 19.10 -5.51
C MET A 74 -28.14 20.10 -6.64
N GLY A 75 -27.35 20.06 -7.71
CA GLY A 75 -27.59 20.88 -8.91
C GLY A 75 -28.94 20.60 -9.56
N ASN A 76 -29.31 19.32 -9.69
CA ASN A 76 -30.61 18.93 -10.21
C ASN A 76 -31.77 19.38 -9.31
N VAL A 77 -31.64 19.28 -7.97
CA VAL A 77 -32.64 19.81 -7.02
C VAL A 77 -32.81 21.31 -7.18
N ALA A 78 -31.72 22.06 -7.33
CA ALA A 78 -31.78 23.51 -7.55
C ALA A 78 -32.56 23.85 -8.84
N THR A 79 -32.24 23.17 -9.94
CA THR A 79 -32.94 23.33 -11.23
C THR A 79 -34.43 22.98 -11.12
N LEU A 80 -34.77 21.85 -10.49
CA LEU A 80 -36.16 21.45 -10.27
C LEU A 80 -36.92 22.42 -9.37
N SER A 81 -36.24 23.02 -8.39
CA SER A 81 -36.84 23.99 -7.47
C SER A 81 -37.18 25.29 -8.20
N ALA A 82 -36.29 25.78 -9.06
CA ALA A 82 -36.56 26.94 -9.89
C ALA A 82 -37.72 26.69 -10.88
N LEU A 83 -37.79 25.48 -11.45
CA LEU A 83 -38.94 25.08 -12.28
C LEU A 83 -40.24 25.04 -11.47
N ALA A 84 -40.21 24.43 -10.29
CA ALA A 84 -41.38 24.36 -9.41
C ALA A 84 -41.90 25.77 -9.06
N GLU A 85 -41.01 26.71 -8.74
CA GLU A 85 -41.36 28.10 -8.46
C GLU A 85 -42.09 28.77 -9.63
N SER A 86 -41.60 28.58 -10.87
CA SER A 86 -42.30 29.05 -12.07
C SER A 86 -43.70 28.42 -12.22
N CYS A 87 -43.83 27.12 -11.92
CA CYS A 87 -45.11 26.42 -11.95
C CYS A 87 -46.07 26.92 -10.85
N TYR A 88 -45.57 27.28 -9.67
CA TYR A 88 -46.38 27.87 -8.60
C TYR A 88 -47.07 29.16 -9.04
N GLN A 89 -46.35 30.02 -9.76
CA GLN A 89 -46.85 31.30 -10.22
C GLN A 89 -47.97 31.15 -11.27
N THR A 90 -47.97 30.05 -12.02
CA THR A 90 -48.92 29.80 -13.12
C THR A 90 -50.06 28.85 -12.73
N ALA A 91 -49.84 27.93 -11.81
CA ALA A 91 -50.80 26.91 -11.38
C ALA A 91 -50.66 26.60 -9.86
N PRO A 92 -51.11 27.51 -8.98
CA PRO A 92 -50.93 27.37 -7.53
C PRO A 92 -51.65 26.15 -6.92
N ALA A 93 -52.76 25.69 -7.53
CA ALA A 93 -53.45 24.47 -7.11
C ALA A 93 -52.58 23.20 -7.22
N GLY A 94 -51.51 23.23 -8.04
CA GLY A 94 -50.57 22.14 -8.23
C GLY A 94 -49.50 22.00 -7.14
N ALA A 95 -49.44 22.93 -6.19
CA ALA A 95 -48.44 23.06 -5.14
C ALA A 95 -47.94 21.73 -4.54
N THR A 96 -48.89 20.95 -4.02
CA THR A 96 -48.62 19.68 -3.33
C THR A 96 -47.88 18.70 -4.24
N TYR A 97 -48.17 18.69 -5.54
CA TYR A 97 -47.51 17.80 -6.50
C TYR A 97 -46.06 18.22 -6.77
N TYR A 98 -45.78 19.51 -6.91
CA TYR A 98 -44.42 20.01 -7.13
C TYR A 98 -43.49 19.67 -5.96
N HIS A 99 -43.95 19.86 -4.72
CA HIS A 99 -43.20 19.46 -3.54
C HIS A 99 -43.02 17.94 -3.44
N ALA A 100 -44.05 17.15 -3.75
CA ALA A 100 -43.95 15.69 -3.73
C ALA A 100 -42.89 15.19 -4.71
N ILE A 101 -42.82 15.78 -5.92
CA ILE A 101 -41.81 15.44 -6.93
C ILE A 101 -40.39 15.77 -6.44
N LEU A 102 -40.18 16.98 -5.92
CA LEU A 102 -38.88 17.40 -5.36
C LEU A 102 -38.42 16.47 -4.25
N ARG A 103 -39.32 16.14 -3.31
CA ARG A 103 -39.03 15.24 -2.19
C ARG A 103 -38.70 13.83 -2.67
N ALA A 104 -39.48 13.28 -3.60
CA ALA A 104 -39.26 11.95 -4.13
C ALA A 104 -37.90 11.85 -4.86
N TYR A 105 -37.55 12.88 -5.65
CA TYR A 105 -36.24 12.96 -6.30
C TYR A 105 -35.12 12.97 -5.28
N GLY A 106 -35.16 13.88 -4.30
CA GLY A 106 -34.10 14.01 -3.28
C GLY A 106 -33.88 12.73 -2.49
N ILE A 107 -34.96 12.05 -2.08
CA ILE A 107 -34.89 10.76 -1.38
C ILE A 107 -34.27 9.68 -2.29
N LYS A 108 -34.69 9.61 -3.56
CA LYS A 108 -34.14 8.62 -4.51
C LYS A 108 -32.65 8.85 -4.75
N ALA A 109 -32.26 10.09 -4.98
CA ALA A 109 -30.86 10.46 -5.21
C ALA A 109 -29.99 10.14 -3.97
N ALA A 110 -30.43 10.52 -2.77
CA ALA A 110 -29.72 10.22 -1.54
C ALA A 110 -29.49 8.72 -1.33
N ARG A 111 -30.50 7.88 -1.60
CA ARG A 111 -30.34 6.41 -1.56
C ARG A 111 -29.37 5.89 -2.61
N GLY A 112 -29.45 6.40 -3.84
CA GLY A 112 -28.54 6.01 -4.93
C GLY A 112 -27.08 6.33 -4.60
N ILE A 113 -26.82 7.51 -4.01
CA ILE A 113 -25.47 7.90 -3.57
C ILE A 113 -24.96 7.00 -2.44
N ALA A 114 -25.82 6.64 -1.48
CA ALA A 114 -25.44 5.77 -0.36
C ALA A 114 -25.17 4.31 -0.77
N GLN A 115 -25.60 3.91 -1.97
CA GLN A 115 -25.42 2.55 -2.51
C GLN A 115 -24.20 2.42 -3.44
N PHE A 116 -23.46 3.51 -3.66
CA PHE A 116 -22.28 3.57 -4.52
C PHE A 116 -21.00 3.21 -3.75
#